data_AF-A0A454ABI4-F1
#
_entry.id   AF-A0A454ABI4-F1
#
_cell.length_a   1.000
_cell.length_b   1.000
_cell.length_c   1.000
_cell.angle_alpha   90.00
_cell.angle_beta   90.00
_cell.angle_gamma   90.00
#
_symmetry.space_group_name_H-M   'P 1'
#
loop_
_entity.id
_entity.type
_entity.pdbx_description
1 polymer ?
#
loop_
_entity_poly.entity_id
_entity_poly.type
_entity_poly.pdbx_seq_one_letter_code
_entity_poly.pdbx_strand_id
1 'polypeptide(L)'
;MARAVHRSGLVALGIATALMASCAFAAKNVVVAVGSNFTTLDPYDANDTLSQAVAKSFYQGLFGLDKEMKLKNVLAESYTVSDDGLTYTVKLREGH
;
A
#
# COMPACT_ATOMS: atom_id res chain seq x y z
N MET A 1 17.07 52.53 24.39
CA MET A 1 15.65 52.12 24.44
C MET A 1 15.04 52.43 23.08
N ALA A 2 14.51 51.56 22.22
CA ALA A 2 14.18 50.15 22.24
C ALA A 2 14.36 49.59 20.79
N ARG A 3 14.82 48.34 20.65
CA ARG A 3 15.10 47.69 19.36
C ARG A 3 13.78 47.19 18.75
N ALA A 4 13.48 47.59 17.51
CA ALA A 4 12.36 47.03 16.75
C ALA A 4 12.58 45.53 16.53
N VAL A 5 11.80 44.70 17.21
CA VAL A 5 11.86 43.24 17.11
C VAL A 5 11.26 42.79 15.78
N HIS A 6 12.00 41.92 15.09
CA HIS A 6 11.67 41.29 13.81
C HIS A 6 10.28 40.65 13.78
N ARG A 7 9.29 41.35 13.20
CA ARG A 7 7.95 40.80 12.94
C ARG A 7 7.94 39.76 11.81
N SER A 8 8.83 39.88 10.83
CA SER A 8 8.88 38.96 9.67
C SER A 8 9.51 37.59 9.99
N GLY A 9 10.37 37.49 11.01
CA GLY A 9 11.00 36.22 11.40
C GLY A 9 10.03 35.24 12.06
N LEU A 10 9.05 35.75 12.81
CA LEU A 10 8.03 34.94 13.48
C LEU A 10 7.01 34.34 12.49
N VAL A 11 6.71 35.03 11.39
CA VAL A 11 5.78 34.54 10.37
C VAL A 11 6.41 33.43 9.52
N ALA A 12 7.68 33.57 9.14
CA ALA A 12 8.40 32.54 8.38
C ALA A 12 8.58 31.23 9.17
N LEU A 13 8.81 31.33 10.49
CA LEU A 13 8.90 30.15 11.37
C LEU A 13 7.54 29.45 11.54
N GLY A 14 6.44 30.20 11.61
CA GLY A 14 5.08 29.65 11.72
C GLY A 14 4.61 28.89 10.46
N ILE A 15 5.06 29.31 9.27
CA ILE A 15 4.76 28.59 8.02
C ILE A 15 5.58 27.30 7.95
N ALA A 16 6.85 27.32 8.35
CA ALA A 16 7.71 26.14 8.35
C ALA A 16 7.22 25.03 9.32
N THR A 17 6.70 25.40 10.49
CA THR A 17 6.12 24.43 11.43
C THR A 17 4.80 23.84 10.95
N ALA A 18 3.96 24.62 10.26
CA ALA A 18 2.71 24.13 9.67
C ALA A 18 2.94 23.10 8.53
N LEU A 19 4.00 23.28 7.72
CA LEU A 19 4.37 22.30 6.69
C LEU A 19 4.86 20.97 7.29
N MET A 20 5.56 20.99 8.42
CA MET A 20 6.02 19.76 9.09
C MET A 20 4.91 18.98 9.81
N ALA A 21 3.79 19.62 10.15
CA ALA A 21 2.63 18.93 10.74
C ALA A 21 1.85 18.06 9.74
N SER A 22 2.08 18.22 8.43
CA SER A 22 1.40 17.45 7.38
C SER A 22 1.89 16.01 7.23
N CYS A 23 3.04 15.66 7.81
CA CYS A 23 3.58 14.29 7.77
C CYS A 23 2.98 13.33 8.82
N ALA A 24 2.05 13.77 9.67
CA ALA A 24 1.49 12.96 10.75
C ALA A 24 0.10 12.38 10.45
N PHE A 25 -0.13 11.87 9.23
CA PHE A 25 -1.30 11.02 8.96
C PHE A 25 -1.06 9.63 9.59
N ALA A 26 -1.16 9.59 10.92
CA ALA A 26 -1.14 8.39 11.74
C ALA A 26 -2.30 7.47 11.34
N ALA A 27 -2.07 6.16 11.48
CA ALA A 27 -2.99 5.08 11.16
C ALA A 27 -4.44 5.40 11.57
N LYS A 28 -5.32 5.61 10.57
CA LYS A 28 -6.76 5.76 10.78
C LYS A 28 -7.41 4.38 10.71
N ASN A 29 -8.42 4.16 11.55
CA ASN A 29 -9.28 2.98 11.45
C ASN A 29 -9.97 2.97 10.07
N VAL A 30 -9.89 1.84 9.38
CA VAL A 30 -10.64 1.60 8.15
C VAL A 30 -11.84 0.72 8.54
N VAL A 31 -13.04 1.27 8.39
CA VAL A 31 -14.30 0.53 8.58
C VAL A 31 -14.92 0.32 7.22
N VAL A 32 -15.03 -0.94 6.79
CA VAL A 32 -15.62 -1.32 5.51
C VAL A 32 -16.89 -2.11 5.77
N ALA A 33 -18.02 -1.64 5.23
CA ALA A 33 -19.23 -2.43 5.16
C ALA A 33 -19.14 -3.39 3.98
N VAL A 34 -19.44 -4.66 4.20
CA VAL A 34 -19.43 -5.71 3.19
C VAL A 34 -20.84 -6.23 2.94
N GLY A 35 -21.13 -6.65 1.71
CA GLY A 35 -22.48 -7.06 1.29
C GLY A 35 -22.96 -8.39 1.88
N SER A 36 -22.05 -9.19 2.42
CA SER A 36 -22.33 -10.46 3.09
C SER A 36 -21.17 -10.82 4.04
N ASN A 37 -21.38 -11.84 4.87
CA ASN A 37 -20.28 -12.40 5.65
C ASN A 37 -19.26 -13.10 4.72
N PHE A 38 -18.00 -13.19 5.15
CA PHE A 38 -17.00 -14.03 4.49
C PHE A 38 -17.38 -15.50 4.66
N THR A 39 -17.15 -16.31 3.61
CA THR A 39 -17.39 -17.76 3.67
C THR A 39 -16.25 -18.49 4.36
N THR A 40 -15.02 -18.02 4.17
CA THR A 40 -13.81 -18.55 4.78
C THR A 40 -12.69 -17.50 4.75
N LEU A 41 -11.68 -17.66 5.62
CA LEU A 41 -10.44 -16.86 5.61
C LEU A 41 -9.24 -17.67 5.09
N ASP A 42 -9.44 -18.96 4.79
CA ASP A 42 -8.44 -19.77 4.11
C ASP A 42 -8.48 -19.43 2.60
N PRO A 43 -7.42 -18.83 2.04
CA PRO A 43 -7.39 -18.49 0.62
C PRO A 43 -7.49 -19.71 -0.30
N TYR A 44 -7.19 -20.91 0.19
CA TYR A 44 -7.31 -22.15 -0.57
C TYR A 44 -8.77 -22.62 -0.70
N ASP A 45 -9.61 -22.33 0.29
CA ASP A 45 -11.02 -22.73 0.33
C ASP A 45 -11.97 -21.62 -0.18
N ALA A 46 -11.45 -20.39 -0.34
CA ALA A 46 -12.23 -19.23 -0.77
C ALA A 46 -12.58 -19.25 -2.27
N ASN A 47 -13.85 -19.53 -2.58
CA ASN A 47 -14.36 -19.56 -3.96
C ASN A 47 -15.16 -18.31 -4.36
N ASP A 48 -15.52 -17.44 -3.43
CA ASP A 48 -16.24 -16.19 -3.71
C ASP A 48 -15.31 -14.97 -3.74
N THR A 49 -15.72 -13.92 -4.47
CA THR A 49 -14.92 -12.71 -4.69
C THR A 49 -14.65 -11.94 -3.40
N LEU A 50 -15.59 -11.92 -2.44
CA LEU A 50 -15.47 -11.14 -1.22
C LEU A 50 -14.44 -11.76 -0.27
N SER A 51 -14.48 -13.08 -0.09
CA SER A 51 -13.49 -13.83 0.71
C SER A 51 -12.09 -13.75 0.10
N GLN A 52 -11.97 -13.83 -1.22
CA GLN A 52 -10.69 -13.60 -1.90
C GLN A 52 -10.19 -12.15 -1.76
N ALA A 53 -11.09 -11.17 -1.75
CA ALA A 53 -10.73 -9.76 -1.57
C ALA A 53 -10.21 -9.49 -0.15
N VAL A 54 -10.82 -10.06 0.88
CA VAL A 54 -10.33 -9.92 2.25
C VAL A 54 -9.02 -10.68 2.45
N ALA A 55 -8.84 -11.84 1.81
CA ALA A 55 -7.60 -12.60 1.88
C ALA A 55 -6.36 -11.79 1.45
N LYS A 56 -6.52 -10.91 0.45
CA LYS A 56 -5.46 -10.00 -0.01
C LYS A 56 -5.06 -8.93 1.00
N SER A 57 -5.81 -8.76 2.11
CA SER A 57 -5.43 -7.85 3.19
C SER A 57 -4.36 -8.42 4.13
N PHE A 58 -4.21 -9.74 4.18
CA PHE A 58 -3.24 -10.43 5.05
C PHE A 58 -2.27 -11.34 4.29
N TYR A 59 -2.57 -11.74 3.05
CA TYR A 59 -1.65 -12.48 2.18
C TYR A 59 -1.23 -11.66 0.95
N GLN A 60 0.01 -11.87 0.51
CA GLN A 60 0.53 -11.34 -0.75
C GLN A 60 0.87 -12.49 -1.71
N GLY A 61 0.53 -12.32 -2.98
CA GLY A 61 0.92 -13.23 -4.05
C GLY A 61 2.23 -12.80 -4.73
N LEU A 62 2.71 -13.61 -5.68
CA LEU A 62 3.86 -13.25 -6.53
C LEU A 62 3.56 -11.99 -7.36
N PHE A 63 2.34 -11.94 -7.90
CA PHE A 63 1.83 -10.85 -8.71
C PHE A 63 0.48 -10.37 -8.18
N GLY A 64 0.14 -9.13 -8.52
CA GLY A 64 -1.16 -8.52 -8.27
C GLY A 64 -1.61 -7.69 -9.46
N LEU A 65 -2.72 -6.99 -9.30
CA LEU A 65 -3.23 -6.04 -10.29
C LEU A 65 -3.16 -4.63 -9.71
N ASP A 66 -2.78 -3.67 -10.53
CA ASP A 66 -2.90 -2.25 -10.20
C ASP A 66 -4.34 -1.74 -10.42
N LYS A 67 -4.55 -0.44 -10.20
CA LYS A 67 -5.88 0.18 -10.31
C LYS A 67 -6.39 0.18 -11.75
N GLU A 68 -5.47 0.11 -12.70
CA GLU A 68 -5.70 0.06 -14.13
C GLU A 68 -5.83 -1.40 -14.63
N MET A 69 -5.92 -2.37 -13.71
CA MET A 69 -6.02 -3.81 -14.00
C MET A 69 -4.82 -4.38 -14.75
N LYS A 70 -3.65 -3.75 -14.64
CA LYS A 70 -2.40 -4.25 -15.21
C LYS A 70 -1.65 -5.11 -14.19
N LEU A 71 -0.91 -6.08 -14.71
CA LEU A 71 -0.06 -6.94 -13.91
C LEU A 71 1.01 -6.12 -13.19
N LYS A 72 1.13 -6.32 -11.88
CA LYS A 72 2.11 -5.68 -11.02
C LYS A 72 2.87 -6.73 -10.22
N ASN A 73 4.19 -6.63 -10.20
CA ASN A 73 5.05 -7.45 -9.34
C ASN A 73 4.83 -7.08 -7.87
N VAL A 74 4.54 -8.08 -7.02
CA VAL A 74 4.35 -7.91 -5.57
C VAL A 74 5.52 -8.56 -4.84
N LEU A 75 5.46 -9.85 -4.52
CA LEU A 75 6.60 -10.60 -3.95
C LEU A 75 7.66 -10.91 -5.01
N ALA A 76 7.27 -10.96 -6.28
CA ALA A 76 8.22 -11.03 -7.38
C ALA A 76 9.04 -9.73 -7.47
N GLU A 77 10.34 -9.86 -7.67
CA GLU A 77 11.22 -8.80 -8.14
C GLU A 77 11.15 -8.73 -9.67
N SER A 78 11.35 -9.89 -10.31
CA SER A 78 11.29 -10.08 -11.76
C SER A 78 10.81 -11.48 -12.11
N TYR A 79 10.47 -11.69 -13.38
CA TYR A 79 10.18 -13.01 -13.91
C TYR A 79 10.67 -13.12 -15.36
N THR A 80 11.00 -14.33 -15.77
CA THR A 80 11.28 -14.69 -17.17
C THR A 80 10.39 -15.85 -17.59
N VAL A 81 10.11 -15.90 -18.88
CA VAL A 81 9.31 -16.95 -19.52
C VAL A 81 10.18 -17.58 -20.60
N SER A 82 10.23 -18.91 -20.67
CA SER A 82 10.92 -19.62 -21.74
C SER A 82 10.29 -19.36 -23.11
N ASP A 83 11.05 -19.59 -24.19
CA ASP A 83 10.59 -19.35 -25.56
C ASP A 83 9.33 -20.16 -25.94
N ASP A 84 9.15 -21.33 -25.32
CA ASP A 84 7.98 -22.19 -25.49
C ASP A 84 6.78 -21.82 -24.59
N GLY A 85 6.95 -20.86 -23.67
CA GLY A 85 5.91 -20.41 -22.76
C GLY A 85 5.54 -21.37 -21.62
N LEU A 86 6.30 -22.45 -21.41
CA LEU A 86 5.98 -23.50 -20.44
C LEU A 86 6.73 -23.37 -19.11
N THR A 87 7.87 -22.67 -19.11
CA THR A 87 8.70 -22.49 -17.91
C THR A 87 8.71 -21.03 -17.49
N TYR A 88 8.34 -20.79 -16.22
CA TYR A 88 8.34 -19.47 -15.60
C TYR A 88 9.35 -19.46 -14.46
N THR A 89 10.34 -18.58 -14.54
CA THR A 89 11.31 -18.37 -13.46
C THR A 89 10.99 -17.05 -12.78
N VAL A 90 10.73 -17.07 -11.47
CA VAL A 90 10.39 -15.88 -10.69
C VAL A 90 11.49 -15.62 -9.67
N LYS A 91 12.08 -14.43 -9.70
CA LYS A 91 13.01 -13.97 -8.66
C LYS A 91 12.20 -13.30 -7.56
N LEU A 92 12.35 -13.76 -6.33
CA LEU A 92 11.69 -13.15 -5.17
C LEU A 92 12.50 -11.97 -4.65
N ARG A 93 11.79 -10.97 -4.14
CA ARG A 93 12.39 -9.88 -3.35
C ARG A 93 12.91 -10.43 -2.02
N GLU A 94 13.93 -9.79 -1.47
CA GLU A 94 14.57 -10.18 -0.21
C GLU A 94 13.96 -9.45 1.00
N GLY A 95 14.01 -10.07 2.18
CA GLY A 95 13.68 -9.42 3.45
C GLY A 95 12.18 -9.26 3.75
N HIS A 96 11.36 -10.21 3.30
CA HIS A 96 9.94 -10.31 3.64
C HIS A 96 9.68 -10.98 4.99
#